data_AF-A0A8T5TH60-F1
#
_entry.id   AF-A0A8T5TH60-F1
#
_cell.length_a   1.000
_cell.length_b   1.000
_cell.length_c   1.000
_cell.angle_alpha   90.00
_cell.angle_beta   90.00
_cell.angle_gamma   90.00
#
_symmetry.space_group_name_H-M   'P 1'
#
loop_
_entity.id
_entity.type
_entity.pdbx_description
1 polymer ?
#
loop_
_entity_poly.entity_id
_entity_poly.type
_entity_poly.pdbx_seq_one_letter_code
_entity_poly.pdbx_strand_id
1 'polypeptide(L)'
;MERPKEEKNIILSLILISINIIYATICYTLIYPNIDSDTFNKSTYYLIRADFFIAFLPLNIITFIFFMKFGKLTFSEIGLKKSGFFKAFIFVFLIWWSTQLFYFYTNLVLQITPLTKPYLSNPIALPYFLGEFIVEFLGNSLFEEILYRGVFFTQLFIYIKKKGLYSTEETQILISILISQCLFALVHIPNRFLSGFYTIDEAIIGI
;
A
#
# COMPACT_ATOMS: atom_id res chain seq x y z
N MET A 1 -18.08 25.84 15.80
CA MET A 1 -18.41 24.43 16.13
C MET A 1 -17.27 23.57 15.62
N GLU A 2 -16.70 22.72 16.48
CA GLU A 2 -15.67 21.76 16.08
C GLU A 2 -16.31 20.68 15.17
N ARG A 3 -15.66 20.32 14.06
CA ARG A 3 -16.20 19.28 13.15
C ARG A 3 -16.24 17.93 13.88
N PRO A 4 -17.21 17.05 13.56
CA PRO A 4 -17.21 15.69 14.07
C PRO A 4 -15.88 14.97 13.80
N LYS A 5 -15.44 14.12 14.74
CA LYS A 5 -14.13 13.42 14.68
C LYS A 5 -13.95 12.67 13.35
N GLU A 6 -15.00 12.01 12.87
CA GLU A 6 -15.00 11.28 11.60
C GLU A 6 -14.79 12.18 10.39
N GLU A 7 -15.51 13.31 10.30
CA GLU A 7 -15.38 14.27 9.19
C GLU A 7 -13.97 14.85 9.15
N LYS A 8 -13.43 15.19 10.33
CA LYS A 8 -12.05 15.66 10.46
C LYS A 8 -11.05 14.62 9.96
N ASN A 9 -11.19 13.36 10.36
CA ASN A 9 -10.23 12.31 9.98
C ASN A 9 -10.34 11.90 8.51
N ILE A 10 -11.53 11.98 7.90
CA ILE A 10 -11.70 11.85 6.45
C ILE A 10 -10.89 12.95 5.74
N ILE A 11 -11.02 14.21 6.16
CA ILE A 11 -10.29 15.34 5.57
C ILE A 11 -8.78 15.16 5.75
N LEU A 12 -8.33 14.74 6.94
CA LEU A 12 -6.91 14.46 7.17
C LEU A 12 -6.40 13.35 6.24
N SER A 13 -7.19 12.31 6.02
CA SER A 13 -6.84 11.24 5.08
C SER A 13 -6.72 11.76 3.65
N LEU A 14 -7.67 12.58 3.19
CA LEU A 14 -7.61 13.19 1.86
C LEU A 14 -6.38 14.09 1.68
N ILE A 15 -6.03 14.90 2.69
CA ILE A 15 -4.82 15.71 2.68
C ILE A 15 -3.57 14.81 2.57
N LEU A 16 -3.52 13.74 3.37
CA LEU A 16 -2.38 12.82 3.37
C LEU A 16 -2.25 12.06 2.05
N ILE A 17 -3.37 11.72 1.41
CA ILE A 17 -3.39 11.18 0.04
C ILE A 17 -2.79 12.18 -0.96
N SER A 18 -3.18 13.45 -0.89
CA SER A 18 -2.58 14.49 -1.74
C SER A 18 -1.08 14.66 -1.48
N ILE A 19 -0.66 14.66 -0.22
CA ILE A 19 0.76 14.68 0.16
C ILE A 19 1.49 13.48 -0.43
N ASN A 20 0.92 12.27 -0.36
CA ASN A 20 1.51 11.07 -0.93
C ASN A 20 1.74 11.21 -2.45
N ILE A 21 0.73 11.68 -3.20
CA ILE A 21 0.88 11.89 -4.65
C ILE A 21 2.01 12.87 -4.96
N ILE A 22 2.03 14.03 -4.28
CA ILE A 22 3.06 15.05 -4.45
C ILE A 22 4.45 14.49 -4.09
N TYR A 23 4.53 13.79 -2.96
CA TYR A 23 5.77 13.23 -2.45
C TYR A 23 6.34 12.14 -3.35
N ALA A 24 5.49 11.21 -3.82
CA ALA A 24 5.86 10.22 -4.81
C ALA A 24 6.37 10.88 -6.09
N THR A 25 5.67 11.91 -6.58
CA THR A 25 6.08 12.66 -7.77
C THR A 25 7.47 13.29 -7.59
N ILE A 26 7.74 13.94 -6.44
CA ILE A 26 9.06 14.49 -6.11
C ILE A 26 10.11 13.38 -6.06
N CYS A 27 9.81 12.24 -5.42
CA CYS A 27 10.73 11.12 -5.34
C CYS A 27 11.13 10.62 -6.74
N TYR A 28 10.15 10.37 -7.62
CA TYR A 28 10.41 9.85 -8.97
C TYR A 28 11.04 10.85 -9.93
N THR A 29 10.69 12.14 -9.84
CA THR A 29 11.15 13.15 -10.82
C THR A 29 12.40 13.89 -10.39
N LEU A 30 12.63 14.06 -9.08
CA LEU A 30 13.72 14.88 -8.56
C LEU A 30 14.73 14.09 -7.74
N ILE A 31 14.31 13.11 -6.95
CA ILE A 31 15.22 12.43 -6.00
C ILE A 31 15.90 11.24 -6.67
N TYR A 32 15.14 10.25 -7.13
CA TYR A 32 15.69 9.01 -7.68
C TYR A 32 16.64 9.22 -8.87
N PRO A 33 16.38 10.15 -9.81
CA PRO A 33 17.31 10.40 -10.92
C PRO A 33 18.66 10.98 -10.48
N ASN A 34 18.72 11.62 -9.31
CA ASN A 34 19.89 12.35 -8.83
C ASN A 34 20.65 11.63 -7.70
N ILE A 35 20.21 10.44 -7.29
CA ILE A 35 20.86 9.64 -6.24
C ILE A 35 21.34 8.32 -6.84
N ASP A 36 22.59 7.95 -6.53
CA ASP A 36 23.14 6.63 -6.85
C ASP A 36 22.62 5.56 -5.88
N SER A 37 21.32 5.29 -5.98
CA SER A 37 20.62 4.31 -5.17
C SER A 37 21.10 2.88 -5.44
N ASP A 38 21.58 2.60 -6.65
CA ASP A 38 22.05 1.27 -7.03
C ASP A 38 23.39 0.92 -6.35
N THR A 39 24.35 1.85 -6.27
CA THR A 39 25.58 1.64 -5.49
C THR A 39 25.28 1.42 -4.01
N PHE A 40 24.37 2.21 -3.43
CA PHE A 40 23.94 2.00 -2.05
C PHE A 40 23.32 0.61 -1.85
N ASN A 41 22.36 0.23 -2.70
CA ASN A 41 21.68 -1.06 -2.60
C ASN A 41 22.68 -2.22 -2.77
N LYS A 42 23.58 -2.15 -3.75
CA LYS A 42 24.64 -3.15 -3.98
C LYS A 42 25.57 -3.31 -2.79
N SER A 43 25.89 -2.23 -2.08
CA SER A 43 26.77 -2.26 -0.89
C SER A 43 26.20 -3.12 0.25
N THR A 44 24.88 -3.36 0.26
CA THR A 44 24.19 -4.18 1.26
C THR A 44 23.60 -5.46 0.67
N TYR A 45 24.01 -5.83 -0.55
CA TYR A 45 23.40 -6.92 -1.32
C TYR A 45 21.88 -6.79 -1.45
N TYR A 46 21.39 -5.56 -1.54
CA TYR A 46 19.97 -5.20 -1.60
C TYR A 46 19.16 -5.54 -0.35
N LEU A 47 19.79 -5.95 0.76
CA LEU A 47 19.09 -6.20 2.02
C LEU A 47 18.55 -4.88 2.62
N ILE A 48 19.33 -3.80 2.50
CA ILE A 48 18.94 -2.46 2.91
C ILE A 48 18.79 -1.64 1.64
N ARG A 49 17.57 -1.18 1.37
CA ARG A 49 17.25 -0.51 0.12
C ARG A 49 16.97 0.98 0.32
N ALA A 50 17.51 1.78 -0.60
CA ALA A 50 17.43 3.24 -0.54
C ALA A 50 15.97 3.75 -0.61
N ASP A 51 15.12 3.07 -1.37
CA ASP A 51 13.69 3.39 -1.52
C ASP A 51 12.92 3.33 -0.20
N PHE A 52 13.27 2.40 0.71
CA PHE A 52 12.71 2.40 2.07
C PHE A 52 12.99 3.71 2.80
N PHE A 53 14.24 4.18 2.81
CA PHE A 53 14.63 5.38 3.57
C PHE A 53 14.24 6.68 2.88
N ILE A 54 14.25 6.70 1.55
CA ILE A 54 13.94 7.88 0.76
C ILE A 54 12.43 8.05 0.64
N ALA A 55 11.68 7.01 0.28
CA ALA A 55 10.26 7.14 0.04
C ALA A 55 9.43 6.74 1.26
N PHE A 56 9.54 5.49 1.70
CA PHE A 56 8.49 4.93 2.54
C PHE A 56 8.62 5.25 4.03
N LEU A 57 9.84 5.33 4.57
CA LEU A 57 10.05 5.66 5.98
C LEU A 57 9.58 7.08 6.30
N PRO A 58 9.93 8.14 5.54
CA PRO A 58 9.39 9.48 5.76
C PRO A 58 7.87 9.52 5.64
N LEU A 59 7.30 8.83 4.64
CA LEU A 59 5.85 8.78 4.43
C LEU A 59 5.12 8.12 5.60
N ASN A 60 5.66 7.01 6.13
CA ASN A 60 5.12 6.37 7.32
C ASN A 60 5.22 7.28 8.54
N ILE A 61 6.37 7.92 8.78
CA ILE A 61 6.57 8.87 9.89
C ILE A 61 5.54 10.01 9.81
N ILE A 62 5.39 10.61 8.63
CA ILE A 62 4.40 11.67 8.39
C ILE A 62 3.00 11.14 8.72
N THR A 63 2.63 9.95 8.23
CA THR A 63 1.33 9.33 8.45
C THR A 63 1.02 9.11 9.93
N PHE A 64 1.96 8.53 10.68
CA PHE A 64 1.84 8.36 12.12
C PHE A 64 1.68 9.70 12.85
N ILE A 65 2.55 10.67 12.57
CA ILE A 65 2.45 12.00 13.17
C ILE A 65 1.09 12.62 12.84
N PHE A 66 0.63 12.50 11.59
CA PHE A 66 -0.58 13.15 11.12
C PHE A 66 -1.81 12.65 11.88
N PHE A 67 -1.98 11.34 11.96
CA PHE A 67 -3.14 10.73 12.62
C PHE A 67 -3.05 10.75 14.15
N MET A 68 -1.87 10.53 14.74
CA MET A 68 -1.71 10.54 16.19
C MET A 68 -1.83 11.97 16.74
N LYS A 69 -1.19 12.96 16.10
CA LYS A 69 -1.17 14.35 16.59
C LYS A 69 -2.43 15.13 16.20
N PHE A 70 -2.81 15.13 14.92
CA PHE A 70 -3.94 15.94 14.45
C PHE A 70 -5.26 15.16 14.51
N GLY A 71 -5.25 13.87 14.17
CA GLY A 71 -6.42 13.00 14.25
C GLY A 71 -6.78 12.57 15.68
N LYS A 72 -5.83 12.70 16.63
CA LYS A 72 -5.95 12.20 18.01
C LYS A 72 -6.39 10.72 18.02
N LEU A 73 -5.85 9.94 17.09
CA LEU A 73 -6.09 8.51 16.97
C LEU A 73 -5.05 7.74 17.79
N THR A 74 -5.46 6.59 18.30
CA THR A 74 -4.58 5.60 18.93
C THR A 74 -4.08 4.59 17.89
N PHE A 75 -3.02 3.83 18.22
CA PHE A 75 -2.53 2.74 17.37
C PHE A 75 -3.64 1.73 16.97
N SER A 76 -4.52 1.41 17.91
CA SER A 76 -5.65 0.51 17.67
C SER A 76 -6.71 1.11 16.72
N GLU A 77 -6.90 2.43 16.73
CA GLU A 77 -7.85 3.12 15.86
C GLU A 77 -7.33 3.30 14.43
N ILE A 78 -6.01 3.26 14.21
CA ILE A 78 -5.39 3.26 12.89
C ILE A 78 -5.15 1.84 12.32
N GLY A 79 -5.72 0.80 12.97
CA GLY A 79 -5.66 -0.58 12.50
C GLY A 79 -4.52 -1.43 13.09
N LEU A 80 -3.63 -0.86 13.90
CA LEU A 80 -2.50 -1.59 14.50
C LEU A 80 -2.91 -2.27 15.82
N LYS A 81 -3.72 -3.31 15.71
CA LYS A 81 -4.14 -4.14 16.83
C LYS A 81 -3.30 -5.41 16.94
N LYS A 82 -2.62 -5.59 18.08
CA LYS A 82 -1.91 -6.85 18.40
C LYS A 82 -2.86 -8.05 18.41
N SER A 83 -4.06 -7.85 18.96
CA SER A 83 -5.13 -8.86 18.98
C SER A 83 -5.71 -9.03 17.58
N GLY A 84 -5.14 -9.95 16.81
CA GLY A 84 -5.58 -10.23 15.44
C GLY A 84 -4.43 -10.41 14.46
N PHE A 85 -3.22 -9.92 14.79
CA PHE A 85 -2.05 -10.01 13.93
C PHE A 85 -1.79 -11.45 13.45
N PHE A 86 -1.76 -12.42 14.38
CA PHE A 86 -1.50 -13.82 14.03
C PHE A 86 -2.58 -14.42 13.11
N LYS A 87 -3.86 -14.07 13.34
CA LYS A 87 -4.97 -14.53 12.49
C LYS A 87 -4.88 -13.92 11.09
N ALA A 88 -4.59 -12.62 11.01
CA ALA A 88 -4.38 -11.93 9.74
C ALA A 88 -3.18 -12.50 8.98
N PHE A 89 -2.07 -12.77 9.69
CA PHE A 89 -0.89 -13.41 9.12
C PHE A 89 -1.20 -14.78 8.54
N ILE A 90 -1.87 -15.66 9.29
CA ILE A 90 -2.30 -16.98 8.78
C ILE A 90 -3.17 -16.81 7.54
N PHE A 91 -4.15 -15.90 7.58
CA PHE A 91 -5.06 -15.69 6.47
C PHE A 91 -4.32 -15.22 5.20
N VAL A 92 -3.44 -14.23 5.32
CA VAL A 92 -2.61 -13.74 4.21
C VAL A 92 -1.69 -14.85 3.70
N PHE A 93 -1.07 -15.62 4.60
CA PHE A 93 -0.23 -16.75 4.23
C PHE A 93 -1.00 -17.82 3.46
N LEU A 94 -2.22 -18.16 3.88
CA LEU A 94 -3.07 -19.14 3.19
C LEU A 94 -3.50 -18.65 1.81
N ILE A 95 -3.84 -17.36 1.67
CA ILE A 95 -4.15 -16.77 0.36
C ILE A 95 -2.91 -16.84 -0.53
N TRP A 96 -1.76 -16.38 -0.03
CA TRP A 96 -0.51 -16.42 -0.77
C TRP A 96 -0.18 -17.85 -1.22
N TRP A 97 -0.23 -18.82 -0.31
CA TRP A 97 0.01 -20.22 -0.65
C TRP A 97 -0.98 -20.76 -1.69
N SER A 98 -2.26 -20.39 -1.58
CA SER A 98 -3.28 -20.77 -2.57
C SER A 98 -2.96 -20.21 -3.96
N THR A 99 -2.46 -18.97 -4.04
CA THR A 99 -2.00 -18.41 -5.33
C THR A 99 -0.79 -19.15 -5.88
N GLN A 100 0.18 -19.54 -5.04
CA GLN A 100 1.33 -20.33 -5.47
C GLN A 100 0.91 -21.70 -6.02
N LEU A 101 -0.01 -22.38 -5.33
CA LEU A 101 -0.57 -23.66 -5.78
C LEU A 101 -1.34 -23.51 -7.09
N PHE A 102 -2.11 -22.44 -7.24
CA PHE A 102 -2.81 -22.15 -8.49
C PHE A 102 -1.85 -21.96 -9.66
N TYR A 103 -0.80 -21.13 -9.49
CA TYR A 103 0.23 -20.94 -10.53
C TYR A 103 0.99 -22.23 -10.86
N PHE A 104 1.29 -23.03 -9.84
CA PHE A 104 1.93 -24.33 -10.04
C PHE A 104 1.05 -25.25 -10.89
N TYR A 105 -0.24 -25.34 -10.54
CA TYR A 105 -1.21 -26.16 -11.26
C TYR A 105 -1.41 -25.68 -12.70
N THR A 106 -1.58 -24.38 -12.93
CA THR A 106 -1.76 -23.85 -14.29
C THR A 106 -0.54 -24.10 -15.17
N ASN A 107 0.68 -23.91 -14.65
CA ASN A 107 1.90 -24.21 -15.39
C ASN A 107 2.02 -25.70 -15.73
N LEU A 108 1.64 -26.59 -14.81
CA LEU A 108 1.62 -28.04 -15.04
C LEU A 108 0.65 -28.42 -16.16
N VAL A 109 -0.58 -27.88 -16.12
CA VAL A 109 -1.63 -28.16 -17.11
C VAL A 109 -1.27 -27.59 -18.48
N LEU A 110 -0.74 -26.38 -18.52
CA LEU A 110 -0.38 -25.69 -19.77
C LEU A 110 0.98 -26.12 -20.33
N GLN A 111 1.68 -27.03 -19.65
CA GLN A 111 3.05 -27.45 -19.98
C GLN A 111 4.01 -26.27 -20.14
N ILE A 112 3.72 -25.16 -19.45
CA ILE A 112 4.61 -24.00 -19.40
C ILE A 112 5.74 -24.42 -18.48
N THR A 113 6.94 -24.56 -19.04
CA THR A 113 8.14 -24.74 -18.22
C THR A 113 8.20 -23.53 -17.30
N PRO A 114 8.13 -23.72 -15.97
CA PRO A 114 8.25 -22.59 -15.07
C PRO A 114 9.56 -21.90 -15.39
N LEU A 115 9.54 -20.56 -15.51
CA LEU A 115 10.77 -19.78 -15.48
C LEU A 115 11.36 -19.97 -14.07
N THR A 116 12.05 -21.07 -13.85
CA THR A 116 12.97 -21.25 -12.73
C THR A 116 14.12 -20.30 -12.99
N LYS A 117 13.89 -19.00 -12.77
CA LYS A 117 15.00 -18.10 -12.48
C LYS A 117 15.67 -18.74 -11.27
N PRO A 118 16.92 -19.21 -11.37
CA PRO A 118 17.54 -19.97 -10.30
C PRO A 118 18.01 -18.95 -9.26
N TYR A 119 17.05 -18.29 -8.63
CA TYR A 119 17.31 -17.35 -7.55
C TYR A 119 18.02 -18.08 -6.41
N LEU A 120 17.68 -19.35 -6.17
CA LEU A 120 18.33 -20.19 -5.16
C LEU A 120 19.81 -20.50 -5.45
N SER A 121 20.29 -20.36 -6.69
CA SER A 121 21.73 -20.50 -7.00
C SER A 121 22.49 -19.16 -6.98
N ASN A 122 21.78 -18.02 -6.88
CA ASN A 122 22.39 -16.71 -6.76
C ASN A 122 22.48 -16.32 -5.28
N PRO A 123 23.69 -16.15 -4.71
CA PRO A 123 23.87 -15.79 -3.30
C PRO A 123 23.23 -14.44 -2.92
N ILE A 124 22.94 -13.57 -3.89
CA ILE A 124 22.30 -12.25 -3.67
C ILE A 124 20.77 -12.36 -3.60
N ALA A 125 20.17 -13.44 -4.10
CA ALA A 125 18.72 -13.50 -4.23
C ALA A 125 17.98 -13.43 -2.89
N LEU A 126 18.44 -14.17 -1.88
CA LEU A 126 17.79 -14.16 -0.56
C LEU A 126 17.87 -12.77 0.09
N PRO A 127 19.06 -12.12 0.20
CA PRO A 127 19.15 -10.73 0.65
C PRO A 127 18.24 -9.77 -0.11
N TYR A 128 18.19 -9.87 -1.44
CA TYR A 128 17.32 -9.05 -2.29
C TYR A 128 15.84 -9.24 -1.93
N PHE A 129 15.36 -10.49 -1.84
CA PHE A 129 13.96 -10.76 -1.49
C PHE A 129 13.60 -10.28 -0.08
N LEU A 130 14.51 -10.44 0.88
CA LEU A 130 14.29 -9.94 2.23
C LEU A 130 14.24 -8.41 2.27
N GLY A 131 15.10 -7.74 1.52
CA GLY A 131 15.08 -6.29 1.38
C GLY A 131 13.79 -5.77 0.73
N GLU A 132 13.37 -6.37 -0.38
CA GLU A 132 12.07 -6.11 -1.03
C GLU A 132 10.90 -6.34 -0.05
N PHE A 133 10.91 -7.46 0.67
CA PHE A 133 9.89 -7.75 1.67
C PHE A 133 9.84 -6.71 2.78
N ILE A 134 10.98 -6.26 3.29
CA ILE A 134 11.05 -5.21 4.32
C ILE A 134 10.49 -3.89 3.78
N VAL A 135 10.88 -3.50 2.56
CA VAL A 135 10.42 -2.27 1.91
C VAL A 135 8.91 -2.28 1.72
N GLU A 136 8.36 -3.39 1.22
CA GLU A 136 6.92 -3.50 1.01
C GLU A 136 6.15 -3.61 2.34
N PHE A 137 6.60 -4.47 3.26
CA PHE A 137 5.88 -4.76 4.49
C PHE A 137 5.91 -3.60 5.49
N LEU A 138 7.08 -3.02 5.75
CA LEU A 138 7.25 -1.91 6.70
C LEU A 138 7.15 -0.54 6.05
N GLY A 139 7.29 -0.47 4.73
CA GLY A 139 7.19 0.77 3.97
C GLY A 139 5.82 0.93 3.35
N ASN A 140 5.69 0.49 2.10
CA ASN A 140 4.53 0.77 1.26
C ASN A 140 3.21 0.25 1.86
N SER A 141 3.14 -1.06 2.15
CA SER A 141 1.92 -1.71 2.65
C SER A 141 1.49 -1.17 4.00
N LEU A 142 2.43 -0.86 4.92
CA LEU A 142 2.11 -0.29 6.22
C LEU A 142 1.40 1.06 6.10
N PHE A 143 1.96 1.94 5.25
CA PHE A 143 1.38 3.25 4.97
C PHE A 143 -0.03 3.10 4.38
N GLU A 144 -0.17 2.28 3.34
CA GLU A 144 -1.44 2.09 2.64
C GLU A 144 -2.51 1.47 3.53
N GLU A 145 -2.15 0.47 4.34
CA GLU A 145 -3.09 -0.17 5.26
C GLU A 145 -3.57 0.81 6.33
N ILE A 146 -2.69 1.61 6.92
CA ILE A 146 -3.09 2.63 7.90
C ILE A 146 -4.01 3.66 7.25
N LEU A 147 -3.60 4.22 6.11
CA LEU A 147 -4.31 5.32 5.47
C LEU A 147 -5.67 4.89 4.93
N TYR A 148 -5.70 3.85 4.09
CA TYR A 148 -6.90 3.49 3.35
C TYR A 148 -7.83 2.59 4.17
N ARG A 149 -7.31 1.56 4.84
CA ARG A 149 -8.13 0.57 5.57
C ARG A 149 -8.33 0.95 7.03
N GLY A 150 -7.26 1.34 7.71
CA GLY A 150 -7.26 1.72 9.12
C GLY A 150 -8.11 2.97 9.36
N VAL A 151 -7.83 4.05 8.64
CA VAL A 151 -8.47 5.35 8.87
C VAL A 151 -9.55 5.65 7.85
N PHE A 152 -9.22 5.86 6.56
CA PHE A 152 -10.16 6.43 5.60
C PHE A 152 -11.45 5.61 5.48
N PHE A 153 -11.34 4.29 5.22
CA PHE A 153 -12.47 3.37 5.18
C PHE A 153 -13.29 3.40 6.48
N THR A 154 -12.64 3.22 7.63
CA THR A 154 -13.32 3.16 8.94
C THR A 154 -14.08 4.45 9.24
N GLN A 155 -13.47 5.61 8.98
CA GLN A 155 -14.09 6.91 9.26
C GLN A 155 -15.20 7.22 8.25
N LEU A 156 -15.02 6.83 6.97
CA LEU A 156 -16.05 6.95 5.94
C LEU A 156 -17.29 6.12 6.28
N PHE A 157 -17.09 4.88 6.73
CA PHE A 157 -18.18 4.02 7.19
C PHE A 157 -18.94 4.65 8.37
N ILE A 158 -18.23 5.13 9.39
CA ILE A 158 -18.85 5.81 10.54
C ILE A 158 -19.62 7.04 10.10
N TYR A 159 -19.07 7.84 9.19
CA TYR A 159 -19.71 9.03 8.64
C TYR A 159 -21.02 8.67 7.91
N ILE A 160 -20.97 7.71 6.99
CA ILE A 160 -22.13 7.24 6.22
C ILE A 160 -23.23 6.71 7.16
N LYS A 161 -22.85 5.91 8.16
CA LYS A 161 -23.76 5.33 9.16
C LYS A 161 -24.45 6.43 9.98
N LYS A 162 -23.70 7.42 10.47
CA LYS A 162 -24.23 8.53 11.28
C LYS A 162 -25.16 9.47 10.50
N LYS A 163 -24.88 9.68 9.21
CA LYS A 163 -25.73 10.52 8.35
C LYS A 163 -26.98 9.79 7.85
N GLY A 164 -27.09 8.47 8.06
CA GLY A 164 -28.23 7.68 7.61
C GLY A 164 -28.39 7.66 6.10
N LEU A 165 -27.28 7.72 5.33
CA LEU A 165 -27.33 7.84 3.87
C LEU A 165 -27.87 6.59 3.17
N TYR A 166 -27.78 5.42 3.81
CA TYR A 166 -28.25 4.15 3.26
C TYR A 166 -29.01 3.35 4.31
N SER A 167 -29.94 2.52 3.86
CA SER A 167 -30.91 1.79 4.69
C SER A 167 -30.33 0.59 5.43
N THR A 168 -29.33 -0.11 4.89
CA THR A 168 -28.75 -1.31 5.51
C THR A 168 -27.26 -1.15 5.81
N GLU A 169 -26.79 -1.79 6.88
CA GLU A 169 -25.38 -1.74 7.29
C GLU A 169 -24.46 -2.37 6.24
N GLU A 170 -24.90 -3.44 5.59
CA GLU A 170 -24.18 -4.11 4.51
C GLU A 170 -23.94 -3.16 3.34
N THR A 171 -24.96 -2.36 2.98
CA THR A 171 -24.83 -1.36 1.91
C THR A 171 -23.85 -0.26 2.32
N GLN A 172 -23.90 0.19 3.58
CA GLN A 172 -22.98 1.21 4.10
C GLN A 172 -21.52 0.71 4.07
N ILE A 173 -21.28 -0.55 4.44
CA ILE A 173 -19.96 -1.20 4.35
C ILE A 173 -19.51 -1.28 2.89
N LEU A 174 -20.36 -1.80 2.01
CA LEU A 174 -20.04 -1.97 0.59
C LEU A 174 -19.66 -0.63 -0.06
N ILE A 175 -20.46 0.41 0.14
CA ILE A 175 -20.18 1.74 -0.41
C ILE A 175 -18.88 2.30 0.15
N SER A 176 -18.61 2.11 1.44
CA SER A 176 -17.35 2.57 2.06
C SER A 176 -16.13 1.85 1.47
N ILE A 177 -16.25 0.54 1.23
CA ILE A 177 -15.21 -0.26 0.55
C ILE A 177 -15.00 0.28 -0.87
N LEU A 178 -16.07 0.44 -1.65
CA LEU A 178 -15.98 0.88 -3.04
C LEU A 178 -15.30 2.25 -3.15
N ILE A 179 -15.72 3.24 -2.34
CA ILE A 179 -15.10 4.57 -2.34
C ILE A 179 -13.62 4.49 -1.96
N SER A 180 -13.29 3.72 -0.91
CA SER A 180 -11.90 3.57 -0.48
C SER A 180 -11.03 2.88 -1.54
N GLN A 181 -11.53 1.84 -2.21
CA GLN A 181 -10.77 1.11 -3.23
C GLN A 181 -10.67 1.91 -4.54
N CYS A 182 -11.70 2.65 -4.92
CA CYS A 182 -11.63 3.57 -6.05
C CYS A 182 -10.55 4.63 -5.81
N LEU A 183 -10.52 5.26 -4.64
CA LEU A 183 -9.52 6.27 -4.32
C LEU A 183 -8.11 5.69 -4.25
N PHE A 184 -7.97 4.48 -3.68
CA PHE A 184 -6.72 3.73 -3.69
C PHE A 184 -6.21 3.49 -5.13
N ALA A 185 -7.07 3.00 -6.02
CA ALA A 185 -6.71 2.75 -7.41
C ALA A 185 -6.33 4.05 -8.15
N LEU A 186 -7.10 5.12 -7.97
CA LEU A 186 -6.86 6.40 -8.63
C LEU A 186 -5.49 7.02 -8.27
N VAL A 187 -5.04 6.88 -7.03
CA VAL A 187 -3.73 7.39 -6.58
C VAL A 187 -2.56 6.73 -7.28
N HIS A 188 -2.74 5.50 -7.77
CA HIS A 188 -1.69 4.79 -8.47
C HIS A 188 -1.58 5.16 -9.95
N ILE A 189 -2.63 5.72 -10.55
CA ILE A 189 -2.67 6.06 -11.99
C ILE A 189 -1.48 6.95 -12.40
N PRO A 190 -1.18 8.08 -11.71
CA PRO A 190 -0.06 8.94 -12.10
C PRO A 190 1.29 8.21 -12.07
N ASN A 191 1.54 7.42 -11.01
CA ASN A 191 2.79 6.66 -10.91
C ASN A 191 2.90 5.64 -12.04
N ARG A 192 1.82 4.94 -12.41
CA ARG A 192 1.83 3.97 -13.50
C ARG A 192 2.13 4.61 -14.86
N PHE A 193 1.62 5.81 -15.13
CA PHE A 193 2.01 6.57 -16.31
C PHE A 193 3.48 6.99 -16.30
N LEU A 194 3.95 7.55 -15.17
CA LEU A 194 5.33 8.05 -15.05
C LEU A 194 6.38 6.95 -15.08
N SER A 195 6.06 5.76 -14.58
CA SER A 195 6.94 4.59 -14.60
C SER A 195 6.90 3.79 -15.91
N GLY A 196 6.07 4.21 -16.88
CA GLY A 196 5.99 3.57 -18.20
C GLY A 196 5.24 2.22 -18.21
N PHE A 197 4.44 1.92 -17.18
CA PHE A 197 3.60 0.71 -17.15
C PHE A 197 2.40 0.78 -18.10
N TYR A 198 1.96 1.98 -18.46
CA TYR A 198 0.97 2.23 -19.50
C TYR A 198 1.44 3.36 -20.40
N THR A 199 1.38 3.17 -21.71
CA THR A 199 1.31 4.29 -22.64
C THR A 199 -0.02 5.03 -22.44
N ILE A 200 -0.07 6.34 -22.76
CA ILE A 200 -1.31 7.15 -22.66
C ILE A 200 -2.45 6.49 -23.45
N ASP A 201 -2.13 5.79 -24.53
CA ASP A 201 -3.07 5.08 -25.38
C ASP A 201 -3.66 3.82 -24.71
N GLU A 202 -2.87 3.06 -23.95
CA GLU A 202 -3.32 1.85 -23.25
C GLU A 202 -4.27 2.16 -22.07
N ALA A 203 -4.01 3.25 -21.35
CA ALA A 203 -4.85 3.64 -20.22
C ALA A 203 -6.22 4.24 -20.61
N ILE A 204 -6.36 4.76 -21.83
CA ILE A 204 -7.62 5.28 -22.37
C ILE A 204 -8.48 4.15 -22.97
N ILE A 205 -7.85 3.09 -23.48
CA ILE A 205 -8.53 2.00 -24.20
C ILE A 205 -8.84 0.80 -23.30
N GLY A 206 -8.20 0.68 -22.12
CA GLY A 206 -8.57 -0.34 -21.12
C GLY A 206 -8.32 -1.78 -21.58
N ILE A 207 -7.15 -2.04 -22.16
CA ILE A 207 -6.68 -3.38 -22.57
C ILE A 207 -5.47 -3.77 -21.72
#